data_AF-A0A958VNX7-F1
#
_entry.id   AF-A0A958VNX7-F1
#
_cell.length_a   1.000
_cell.length_b   1.000
_cell.length_c   1.000
_cell.angle_alpha   90.00
_cell.angle_beta   90.00
_cell.angle_gamma   90.00
#
_symmetry.space_group_name_H-M   'P 1'
#
loop_
_entity.id
_entity.type
_entity.pdbx_description
1 polymer ?
#
loop_
_entity_poly.entity_id
_entity_poly.type
_entity_poly.pdbx_seq_one_letter_code
_entity_poly.pdbx_strand_id
1 'polypeptide(L)'
;MNLNFKEIATATMILFAVIDIIGSVPVIIDLRRKVGHIQSEKASIVAIIIMIAFLFVGEEILRLIGIDVNSFAVAGAFIIFFLAIEMILGIQLYKDEAPETASVVPLAFPLIAGAGTMTTLLSLKAEYETVNIIIAIFINTLFVYIVLKSSKKIERLLGKGGIGVVRKIFGVVLLAIAVKLFAANIQGLLH
;
A
#
# COMPACT_ATOMS: atom_id res chain seq x y z
N MET A 1 17.70 -7.50 -21.71
CA MET A 1 17.43 -6.51 -20.64
C MET A 1 17.81 -5.14 -21.16
N ASN A 2 16.86 -4.43 -21.76
CA ASN A 2 17.10 -3.05 -22.18
C ASN A 2 16.66 -2.11 -21.06
N LEU A 3 17.63 -1.38 -20.49
CA LEU A 3 17.34 -0.31 -19.56
C LEU A 3 16.77 0.87 -20.34
N ASN A 4 15.53 1.25 -20.04
CA ASN A 4 14.86 2.38 -20.68
C ASN A 4 14.48 3.40 -19.62
N PHE A 5 15.17 4.55 -19.60
CA PHE A 5 14.93 5.60 -18.63
C PHE A 5 13.49 6.12 -18.67
N LYS A 6 12.87 6.17 -19.85
CA LYS A 6 11.49 6.62 -20.01
C LYS A 6 10.52 5.64 -19.35
N GLU A 7 10.70 4.33 -19.55
CA GLU A 7 9.89 3.31 -18.90
C GLU A 7 10.06 3.34 -17.39
N ILE A 8 11.31 3.44 -16.90
CA ILE A 8 11.59 3.54 -15.46
C ILE A 8 10.88 4.76 -14.86
N ALA A 9 11.00 5.93 -15.49
CA ALA A 9 10.37 7.15 -15.01
C ALA A 9 8.83 7.03 -15.01
N THR A 10 8.24 6.52 -16.09
CA THR A 10 6.78 6.33 -16.18
C THR A 10 6.28 5.32 -15.16
N ALA A 11 6.89 4.14 -15.06
CA ALA A 11 6.54 3.13 -14.06
C ALA A 11 6.70 3.66 -12.64
N THR A 12 7.75 4.46 -12.38
CA THR A 12 7.96 5.11 -11.08
C THR A 12 6.81 6.05 -10.75
N MET A 13 6.41 6.92 -11.69
CA MET A 13 5.30 7.87 -11.48
C MET A 13 3.97 7.15 -11.25
N ILE A 14 3.67 6.10 -12.02
CA ILE A 14 2.45 5.32 -11.88
C ILE A 14 2.42 4.64 -10.51
N LEU A 15 3.49 3.90 -10.15
CA LEU A 15 3.59 3.26 -8.84
C LEU A 15 3.54 4.29 -7.70
N PHE A 16 4.17 5.44 -7.85
CA PHE A 16 4.14 6.49 -6.82
C PHE A 16 2.73 7.02 -6.58
N ALA A 17 1.99 7.27 -7.66
CA ALA A 17 0.61 7.74 -7.59
C ALA A 17 -0.34 6.68 -7.01
N VAL A 18 -0.10 5.39 -7.28
CA VAL A 18 -0.94 4.29 -6.81
C VAL A 18 -0.64 3.89 -5.37
N ILE A 19 0.64 3.82 -5.00
CA ILE A 19 1.06 3.55 -3.61
C ILE A 19 0.59 4.69 -2.70
N ASP A 20 0.52 5.92 -3.21
CA ASP A 20 0.07 7.12 -2.51
C ASP A 20 0.69 7.23 -1.11
N ILE A 21 2.01 7.17 -1.05
CA ILE A 21 2.75 7.17 0.21
C ILE A 21 2.55 8.46 1.02
N ILE A 22 2.30 9.58 0.32
CA ILE A 22 2.02 10.87 0.94
C ILE A 22 0.62 10.87 1.56
N GLY A 23 -0.40 10.40 0.83
CA GLY A 23 -1.75 10.20 1.36
C GLY A 23 -1.78 9.22 2.54
N SER A 24 -0.88 8.25 2.52
CA SER A 24 -0.74 7.22 3.55
C SER A 24 -0.05 7.68 4.86
N VAL A 25 0.53 8.88 4.90
CA VAL A 25 1.29 9.39 6.07
C VAL A 25 0.51 9.27 7.39
N PRO A 26 -0.78 9.67 7.47
CA PRO A 26 -1.53 9.59 8.72
C PRO A 26 -1.84 8.18 9.20
N VAL A 27 -2.01 7.25 8.27
CA VAL A 27 -2.16 5.83 8.61
C VAL A 27 -0.88 5.33 9.25
N ILE A 28 0.26 5.65 8.64
CA ILE A 28 1.58 5.30 9.16
C ILE A 28 1.76 5.84 10.58
N ILE A 29 1.30 7.07 10.85
CA ILE A 29 1.37 7.67 12.19
C ILE A 29 0.44 6.98 13.20
N ASP A 30 -0.82 6.71 12.83
CA ASP A 30 -1.77 6.00 13.72
C ASP A 30 -1.25 4.59 14.05
N LEU A 31 -0.77 3.89 13.03
CA LEU A 31 -0.20 2.55 13.16
C LEU A 31 1.03 2.56 14.05
N ARG A 32 1.93 3.55 13.89
CA ARG A 32 3.09 3.74 14.76
C ARG A 32 2.71 3.94 16.22
N ARG A 33 1.60 4.61 16.51
CA ARG A 33 1.09 4.75 17.89
C ARG A 33 0.56 3.44 18.45
N LYS A 34 -0.11 2.63 17.63
CA LYS A 34 -0.65 1.32 18.03
C LYS A 34 0.48 0.32 18.33
N VAL A 35 1.51 0.27 17.49
CA VAL A 35 2.61 -0.70 17.62
C VAL A 35 3.85 -0.16 18.33
N GLY A 36 3.86 1.13 18.70
CA GLY A 36 4.97 1.83 19.34
C GLY A 36 6.13 2.18 18.40
N HIS A 37 6.70 1.20 17.71
CA HIS A 37 7.84 1.39 16.82
C HIS A 37 7.66 0.68 15.47
N ILE A 38 7.69 1.47 14.39
CA ILE A 38 7.77 0.93 13.04
C ILE A 38 9.24 0.71 12.67
N GLN A 39 9.61 -0.57 12.48
CA GLN A 39 10.90 -0.96 11.93
C GLN A 39 10.94 -0.62 10.43
N SER A 40 11.25 0.63 10.11
CA SER A 40 11.10 1.21 8.77
C SER A 40 11.92 0.44 7.72
N GLU A 41 13.14 0.04 8.07
CA GLU A 41 14.03 -0.76 7.22
C GLU A 41 13.38 -2.11 6.87
N LYS A 42 12.88 -2.83 7.88
CA LYS A 42 12.25 -4.15 7.65
C LYS A 42 10.94 -4.01 6.88
N ALA A 43 10.13 -3.01 7.19
CA ALA A 43 8.88 -2.75 6.45
C ALA A 43 9.15 -2.46 4.97
N SER A 44 10.17 -1.64 4.65
CA SER A 44 10.58 -1.37 3.27
C SER A 44 11.13 -2.61 2.56
N ILE A 45 11.95 -3.42 3.24
CA ILE A 45 12.47 -4.68 2.68
C ILE A 45 11.32 -5.66 2.40
N VAL A 46 10.40 -5.82 3.35
CA VAL A 46 9.22 -6.68 3.18
C VAL A 46 8.36 -6.19 2.01
N ALA A 47 8.14 -4.87 1.87
CA ALA A 47 7.42 -4.31 0.74
C ALA A 47 8.10 -4.62 -0.60
N ILE A 48 9.43 -4.48 -0.70
CA ILE A 48 10.20 -4.87 -1.89
C ILE A 48 9.99 -6.36 -2.19
N ILE A 49 10.15 -7.23 -1.19
CA ILE A 49 10.01 -8.68 -1.36
C ILE A 49 8.61 -9.02 -1.87
N ILE A 50 7.56 -8.44 -1.28
CA ILE A 50 6.17 -8.70 -1.70
C ILE A 50 5.94 -8.19 -3.13
N MET A 51 6.34 -6.96 -3.45
CA MET A 51 6.16 -6.39 -4.79
C MET A 51 6.93 -7.17 -5.86
N ILE A 52 8.18 -7.55 -5.58
CA ILE A 52 8.99 -8.36 -6.51
C ILE A 52 8.37 -9.76 -6.66
N ALA A 53 8.01 -10.43 -5.56
CA ALA A 53 7.35 -11.73 -5.63
C ALA A 53 6.08 -11.65 -6.49
N PHE A 54 5.22 -10.67 -6.24
CA PHE A 54 3.99 -10.49 -7.00
C PHE A 54 4.23 -10.14 -8.48
N LEU A 55 5.28 -9.37 -8.79
CA LEU A 55 5.68 -9.09 -10.17
C LEU A 55 5.98 -10.39 -10.94
N PHE A 56 6.62 -11.38 -10.31
CA PHE A 56 6.96 -12.63 -10.97
C PHE A 56 5.79 -13.64 -10.98
N VAL A 57 5.21 -13.92 -9.81
CA VAL A 57 4.26 -15.03 -9.61
C VAL A 57 2.82 -14.60 -9.31
N GLY A 58 2.54 -13.29 -9.19
CA GLY A 58 1.22 -12.80 -8.78
C GLY A 58 0.09 -13.28 -9.70
N GLU A 59 0.25 -13.12 -11.01
CA GLU A 59 -0.76 -13.55 -11.99
C GLU A 59 -0.96 -15.08 -11.98
N GLU A 60 0.12 -15.85 -11.89
CA GLU A 60 0.06 -17.32 -11.89
C GLU A 60 -0.62 -17.86 -10.63
N ILE A 61 -0.31 -17.29 -9.46
CA ILE A 61 -0.94 -17.65 -8.19
C ILE A 61 -2.44 -17.36 -8.25
N LEU A 62 -2.83 -16.18 -8.75
CA LEU A 62 -4.24 -15.82 -8.88
C LEU A 62 -4.98 -16.78 -9.83
N ARG A 63 -4.39 -17.08 -10.99
CA ARG A 63 -4.95 -18.03 -11.96
C ARG A 63 -5.05 -19.46 -11.40
N LEU A 64 -4.07 -19.91 -10.62
CA LEU A 64 -4.07 -21.25 -10.02
C LEU A 64 -5.22 -21.42 -9.02
N ILE A 65 -5.57 -20.37 -8.28
CA ILE A 65 -6.68 -20.36 -7.33
C ILE A 65 -8.01 -20.05 -8.04
N GLY A 66 -7.98 -19.71 -9.33
CA GLY A 66 -9.16 -19.38 -10.13
C GLY A 66 -9.72 -17.98 -9.85
N ILE A 67 -8.88 -17.06 -9.38
CA ILE A 67 -9.25 -15.68 -9.06
C ILE A 67 -8.69 -14.75 -10.14
N ASP A 68 -9.50 -13.81 -10.62
CA ASP A 68 -9.04 -12.77 -11.53
C ASP A 68 -8.46 -11.57 -10.77
N VAL A 69 -7.65 -10.78 -11.48
CA VAL A 69 -6.96 -9.60 -10.92
C VAL A 69 -7.95 -8.56 -10.40
N ASN A 70 -9.12 -8.41 -11.03
CA ASN A 70 -10.15 -7.45 -10.62
C ASN A 70 -10.82 -7.90 -9.32
N SER A 71 -11.13 -9.21 -9.17
CA SER A 71 -11.64 -9.80 -7.93
C SER A 71 -10.68 -9.57 -6.77
N PHE A 72 -9.38 -9.80 -6.99
CA PHE A 72 -8.36 -9.54 -5.99
C PHE A 72 -8.30 -8.04 -5.62
N ALA A 73 -8.41 -7.16 -6.62
CA ALA A 73 -8.42 -5.73 -6.40
C ALA A 73 -9.62 -5.24 -5.57
N VAL A 74 -10.81 -5.77 -5.87
CA VAL A 74 -12.05 -5.50 -5.13
C VAL A 74 -11.92 -5.97 -3.68
N ALA A 75 -11.33 -7.15 -3.44
CA ALA A 75 -11.05 -7.63 -2.09
C ALA A 75 -10.13 -6.67 -1.31
N GLY A 76 -9.05 -6.20 -1.93
CA GLY A 76 -8.17 -5.22 -1.30
C GLY A 76 -8.84 -3.86 -1.07
N ALA A 77 -9.76 -3.44 -1.95
CA ALA A 77 -10.56 -2.24 -1.74
C ALA A 77 -11.41 -2.34 -0.46
N PHE A 78 -11.98 -3.51 -0.15
CA PHE A 78 -12.68 -3.73 1.12
C PHE A 78 -11.76 -3.63 2.33
N ILE A 79 -10.52 -4.13 2.26
CA ILE A 79 -9.55 -4.00 3.36
C ILE A 79 -9.27 -2.51 3.64
N ILE A 80 -9.03 -1.70 2.60
CA ILE A 80 -8.80 -0.25 2.74
C ILE A 80 -10.06 0.44 3.29
N PHE A 81 -11.25 0.04 2.83
CA PHE A 81 -12.53 0.57 3.29
C PHE A 81 -12.72 0.36 4.80
N PHE A 82 -12.48 -0.85 5.32
CA PHE A 82 -12.59 -1.13 6.75
C PHE A 82 -11.54 -0.34 7.56
N LEU A 83 -10.31 -0.24 7.06
CA LEU A 83 -9.26 0.57 7.70
C LEU A 83 -9.65 2.06 7.77
N ALA A 84 -10.26 2.59 6.71
CA ALA A 84 -10.76 3.96 6.67
C ALA A 84 -11.88 4.19 7.70
N ILE A 85 -12.84 3.27 7.81
CA ILE A 85 -13.91 3.32 8.82
C ILE A 85 -13.31 3.29 10.22
N GLU A 86 -12.34 2.41 10.47
CA GLU A 86 -11.63 2.32 11.75
C GLU A 86 -11.01 3.68 12.14
N MET A 87 -10.39 4.38 11.19
CA MET A 87 -9.77 5.69 11.41
C MET A 87 -10.79 6.81 11.69
N ILE A 88 -11.91 6.82 10.95
CA ILE A 88 -12.97 7.83 11.09
C ILE A 88 -13.69 7.66 12.43
N LEU A 89 -14.11 6.43 12.74
CA LEU A 89 -14.89 6.11 13.93
C LEU A 89 -14.02 5.98 15.19
N GLY A 90 -12.72 5.72 15.03
CA GLY A 90 -11.80 5.51 16.15
C GLY A 90 -12.06 4.21 16.92
N ILE A 91 -12.74 3.25 16.29
CA ILE A 91 -12.93 1.89 16.81
C ILE A 91 -11.72 1.01 16.45
N GLN A 92 -11.67 -0.24 16.89
CA GLN A 92 -10.71 -1.24 16.40
C GLN A 92 -11.53 -2.39 15.78
N LEU A 93 -11.42 -2.57 14.47
CA LEU A 93 -12.08 -3.69 13.77
C LEU A 93 -11.18 -4.91 13.72
N TYR A 94 -9.85 -4.70 13.67
CA TYR A 94 -8.85 -5.74 13.86
C TYR A 94 -8.46 -5.84 15.34
N LYS A 95 -8.88 -6.93 16.00
CA LYS A 95 -8.35 -7.32 17.30
C LYS A 95 -7.31 -8.42 17.08
N ASP A 96 -6.05 -8.05 16.89
CA ASP A 96 -4.97 -9.03 16.99
C ASP A 96 -4.72 -9.30 18.49
N GLU A 97 -4.89 -10.56 18.92
CA GLU A 97 -4.20 -11.06 20.10
C GLU A 97 -2.70 -10.85 19.87
N ALA A 98 -2.12 -9.88 20.57
CA ALA A 98 -0.79 -9.38 20.29
C ALA A 98 0.27 -10.51 20.34
N PRO A 99 0.98 -10.81 19.25
CA PRO A 99 2.31 -11.38 19.37
C PRO A 99 3.21 -10.24 19.90
N GLU A 100 3.98 -10.51 20.95
CA GLU A 100 4.90 -9.55 21.62
C GLU A 100 5.92 -8.90 20.68
N THR A 101 6.02 -9.37 19.44
CA THR A 101 6.75 -8.73 18.35
C THR A 101 5.76 -8.21 17.33
N ALA A 102 5.67 -6.87 17.20
CA ALA A 102 4.97 -6.17 16.13
C ALA A 102 5.28 -6.84 14.78
N SER A 103 4.37 -7.71 14.32
CA SER A 103 4.56 -8.41 13.06
C SER A 103 4.57 -7.33 11.99
N VAL A 104 5.64 -7.28 11.20
CA VAL A 104 5.85 -6.31 10.12
C VAL A 104 4.84 -6.54 8.97
N VAL A 105 4.14 -7.67 9.01
CA VAL A 105 3.28 -8.21 7.96
C VAL A 105 1.97 -7.42 7.74
N PRO A 106 1.20 -6.99 8.78
CA PRO A 106 -0.03 -6.22 8.56
C PRO A 106 0.22 -4.77 8.09
N LEU A 107 1.46 -4.27 8.22
CA LEU A 107 1.87 -2.91 7.84
C LEU A 107 2.08 -2.75 6.32
N ALA A 108 2.74 -3.73 5.70
CA ALA A 108 3.12 -3.66 4.29
C ALA A 108 1.98 -4.07 3.36
N PHE A 109 1.13 -5.01 3.80
CA PHE A 109 0.18 -5.73 2.97
C PHE A 109 -1.05 -4.92 2.52
N PRO A 110 -1.62 -3.99 3.32
CA PRO A 110 -2.71 -3.14 2.84
C PRO A 110 -2.22 -1.82 2.21
N LEU A 111 -1.13 -1.24 2.73
CA LEU A 111 -0.79 0.16 2.48
C LEU A 111 0.20 0.37 1.33
N ILE A 112 1.20 -0.52 1.21
CA ILE A 112 2.33 -0.31 0.27
C ILE A 112 2.24 -1.33 -0.87
N ALA A 113 2.03 -2.60 -0.53
CA ALA A 113 1.84 -3.68 -1.49
C ALA A 113 0.36 -4.08 -1.60
N GLY A 114 -0.55 -3.12 -1.42
CA GLY A 114 -1.99 -3.36 -1.50
C GLY A 114 -2.44 -3.74 -2.91
N ALA A 115 -3.73 -4.07 -3.02
CA ALA A 115 -4.39 -4.44 -4.28
C ALA A 115 -4.06 -3.50 -5.45
N GLY A 116 -4.09 -2.19 -5.25
CA GLY A 116 -3.77 -1.21 -6.30
C GLY A 116 -2.34 -1.34 -6.83
N THR A 117 -1.37 -1.49 -5.93
CA THR A 117 0.04 -1.70 -6.31
C THR A 117 0.19 -3.03 -7.05
N MET A 118 -0.45 -4.08 -6.55
CA MET A 118 -0.41 -5.42 -7.15
C MET A 118 -0.99 -5.44 -8.58
N THR A 119 -2.17 -4.85 -8.79
CA THR A 119 -2.77 -4.76 -10.15
C THR A 119 -1.93 -3.90 -11.08
N THR A 120 -1.40 -2.79 -10.57
CA THR A 120 -0.52 -1.89 -11.32
C THR A 120 0.75 -2.61 -11.76
N LEU A 121 1.35 -3.44 -10.92
CA LEU A 121 2.52 -4.23 -11.29
C LEU A 121 2.23 -5.20 -12.44
N LEU A 122 1.03 -5.80 -12.48
CA LEU A 122 0.62 -6.66 -13.58
C LEU A 122 0.40 -5.86 -14.87
N SER A 123 -0.27 -4.71 -14.80
CA SER A 123 -0.46 -3.82 -15.95
C SER A 123 0.88 -3.32 -16.50
N LEU A 124 1.80 -2.89 -15.64
CA LEU A 124 3.13 -2.46 -16.04
C LEU A 124 3.95 -3.60 -16.65
N LYS A 125 3.82 -4.83 -16.15
CA LYS A 125 4.50 -6.02 -16.69
C LYS A 125 4.04 -6.36 -18.12
N ALA A 126 2.81 -6.01 -18.48
CA ALA A 126 2.30 -6.19 -19.84
C ALA A 126 2.86 -5.14 -20.83
N GLU A 127 3.31 -3.98 -20.35
CA GLU A 127 3.74 -2.85 -21.19
C GLU A 127 5.26 -2.60 -21.19
N TYR A 128 5.95 -2.90 -20.08
CA TYR A 128 7.34 -2.51 -19.85
C TYR A 128 8.23 -3.70 -19.49
N GLU A 129 9.53 -3.54 -19.74
CA GLU A 129 10.53 -4.55 -19.38
C GLU A 129 10.61 -4.74 -17.86
N THR A 130 10.66 -6.01 -17.41
CA THR A 130 10.66 -6.36 -15.98
C THR A 130 11.78 -5.67 -15.20
N VAL A 131 12.97 -5.50 -15.81
CA VAL A 131 14.09 -4.79 -15.18
C VAL A 131 13.76 -3.32 -14.87
N ASN A 132 13.03 -2.65 -15.75
CA ASN A 132 12.65 -1.24 -15.59
C ASN A 132 11.62 -1.09 -14.46
N ILE A 133 10.69 -2.04 -14.34
CA ILE A 133 9.70 -2.10 -13.25
C ILE A 133 10.39 -2.36 -11.90
N ILE A 134 11.36 -3.29 -11.84
CA ILE A 134 12.11 -3.56 -10.61
C ILE A 134 12.83 -2.31 -10.13
N ILE A 135 13.48 -1.56 -11.01
CA ILE A 135 14.11 -0.28 -10.66
C ILE A 135 13.07 0.72 -10.13
N ALA A 136 11.91 0.81 -10.77
CA ALA A 136 10.81 1.65 -10.30
C ALA A 136 10.28 1.26 -8.91
N ILE A 137 10.23 -0.05 -8.59
CA ILE A 137 9.91 -0.57 -7.25
C ILE A 137 10.94 -0.09 -6.23
N PHE A 138 12.24 -0.21 -6.53
CA PHE A 138 13.29 0.25 -5.62
C PHE A 138 13.22 1.76 -5.36
N ILE A 139 13.00 2.55 -6.40
CA ILE A 139 12.83 4.01 -6.28
C ILE A 139 11.61 4.34 -5.40
N ASN A 140 10.47 3.71 -5.66
CA ASN A 140 9.26 3.93 -4.85
C ASN A 140 9.44 3.49 -3.40
N THR A 141 10.10 2.36 -3.17
CA THR A 141 10.36 1.89 -1.81
C THR A 141 11.32 2.82 -1.06
N LEU A 142 12.23 3.51 -1.76
CA LEU A 142 13.05 4.56 -1.14
C LEU A 142 12.18 5.72 -0.62
N PHE A 143 11.18 6.17 -1.39
CA PHE A 143 10.22 7.17 -0.91
C PHE A 143 9.41 6.67 0.30
N VAL A 144 8.94 5.42 0.24
CA VAL A 144 8.28 4.75 1.38
C VAL A 144 9.16 4.75 2.61
N TYR A 145 10.43 4.34 2.47
CA TYR A 145 11.38 4.32 3.56
C TYR A 145 11.57 5.71 4.18
N ILE A 146 11.72 6.75 3.35
CA ILE A 146 11.89 8.13 3.82
C ILE A 146 10.68 8.59 4.63
N VAL A 147 9.47 8.27 4.17
CA VAL A 147 8.22 8.62 4.85
C VAL A 147 8.08 7.85 6.17
N LEU A 148 8.31 6.54 6.17
CA LEU A 148 8.30 5.72 7.38
C LEU A 148 9.31 6.22 8.41
N LYS A 149 10.54 6.56 7.99
CA LYS A 149 11.58 7.11 8.86
C LYS A 149 11.23 8.49 9.41
N SER A 150 10.56 9.31 8.60
CA SER A 150 10.15 10.66 8.96
C SER A 150 8.89 10.70 9.84
N SER A 151 8.13 9.60 9.91
CA SER A 151 6.90 9.49 10.72
C SER A 151 7.05 9.97 12.16
N LYS A 152 8.21 9.73 12.80
CA LYS A 152 8.51 10.22 14.16
C LYS A 152 8.53 11.75 14.27
N LYS A 153 9.06 12.43 13.25
CA LYS A 153 9.09 13.90 13.21
C LYS A 153 7.69 14.44 12.98
N ILE A 154 6.92 13.83 12.09
CA ILE A 154 5.55 14.23 11.78
C ILE A 154 4.63 14.04 13.00
N GLU A 155 4.77 12.92 13.71
CA GLU A 155 4.05 12.67 14.97
C GLU A 155 4.34 13.76 16.03
N ARG A 156 5.61 14.15 16.19
CA ARG A 156 6.02 15.22 17.12
C ARG A 156 5.48 16.59 16.72
N LEU A 157 5.43 16.89 15.43
CA LEU A 157 4.89 18.14 14.90
C LEU A 157 3.38 18.26 15.12
N LEU A 158 2.63 17.17 14.92
CA LEU A 158 1.17 17.18 15.02
C LEU A 158 0.65 17.11 16.47
N GLY A 159 1.40 16.48 17.38
CA GLY A 159 0.97 16.28 18.76
C GLY A 159 -0.27 15.39 18.90
N LYS A 160 -0.66 15.04 20.14
CA LYS A 160 -1.76 14.08 20.40
C LYS A 160 -3.10 14.53 19.81
N GLY A 161 -3.40 15.84 19.87
CA GLY A 161 -4.65 16.42 19.36
C GLY A 161 -4.69 16.54 17.83
N GLY A 162 -3.61 17.03 17.22
CA GLY A 162 -3.52 17.18 15.76
C GLY A 162 -3.57 15.83 15.03
N ILE A 163 -2.98 14.78 15.63
CA ILE A 163 -3.07 13.41 15.09
C ILE A 163 -4.51 12.92 15.01
N GLY A 164 -5.35 13.19 16.02
CA GLY A 164 -6.75 12.75 16.01
C GLY A 164 -7.56 13.39 14.88
N VAL A 165 -7.33 14.68 14.63
CA VAL A 165 -7.97 15.42 13.53
C VAL A 165 -7.47 14.91 12.19
N VAL A 166 -6.16 14.81 12.02
CA VAL A 166 -5.52 14.33 10.79
C VAL A 166 -5.96 12.89 10.47
N ARG A 167 -6.07 12.02 11.48
CA ARG A 167 -6.58 10.66 11.31
C ARG A 167 -7.99 10.65 10.73
N LYS A 168 -8.91 11.46 11.27
CA LYS A 168 -10.29 11.51 10.76
C LYS A 168 -10.36 12.05 9.34
N ILE A 169 -9.63 13.12 9.03
CA ILE A 169 -9.58 13.71 7.68
C ILE A 169 -9.07 12.68 6.68
N PHE A 170 -7.97 12.01 6.99
CA PHE A 170 -7.38 11.03 6.08
C PHE A 170 -8.13 9.71 6.02
N GLY A 171 -8.87 9.35 7.07
CA GLY A 171 -9.85 8.27 6.99
C GLY A 171 -10.87 8.52 5.88
N VAL A 172 -11.35 9.77 5.72
CA VAL A 172 -12.24 10.14 4.59
C VAL A 172 -11.52 10.02 3.24
N VAL A 173 -10.25 10.43 3.16
CA VAL A 173 -9.44 10.28 1.93
C VAL A 173 -9.26 8.81 1.55
N LEU A 174 -8.89 7.95 2.50
CA LEU A 174 -8.75 6.51 2.27
C LEU A 174 -10.06 5.84 1.88
N LEU A 175 -11.18 6.28 2.48
CA LEU A 175 -12.50 5.81 2.09
C LEU A 175 -12.79 6.14 0.62
N ALA A 176 -12.44 7.36 0.18
CA ALA A 176 -12.58 7.75 -1.22
C ALA A 176 -11.67 6.93 -2.15
N ILE A 177 -10.43 6.63 -1.74
CA ILE A 177 -9.51 5.75 -2.48
C ILE A 177 -10.09 4.34 -2.58
N ALA A 178 -10.61 3.78 -1.50
CA ALA A 178 -11.24 2.46 -1.49
C ALA A 178 -12.43 2.39 -2.44
N VAL A 179 -13.31 3.40 -2.42
CA VAL A 179 -14.46 3.50 -3.34
C VAL A 179 -13.99 3.61 -4.79
N LYS A 180 -12.96 4.43 -5.07
CA LYS A 180 -12.38 4.55 -6.42
C LYS A 180 -11.82 3.21 -6.91
N LEU A 181 -11.06 2.51 -6.06
CA LEU A 181 -10.47 1.21 -6.39
C LEU A 181 -11.57 0.15 -6.62
N PHE A 182 -12.59 0.12 -5.78
CA PHE A 182 -13.75 -0.74 -5.96
C PHE A 182 -14.45 -0.45 -7.29
N ALA A 183 -14.80 0.81 -7.57
CA ALA A 183 -15.51 1.20 -8.78
C ALA A 183 -14.73 0.91 -10.07
N ALA A 184 -13.40 1.07 -10.05
CA ALA A 184 -12.55 0.79 -11.20
C ALA A 184 -12.45 -0.71 -11.54
N ASN A 185 -12.61 -1.60 -10.55
CA ASN A 185 -12.41 -3.03 -10.73
C ASN A 185 -13.72 -3.82 -10.76
N ILE A 186 -14.81 -3.33 -10.14
CA ILE A 186 -16.13 -3.99 -10.16
C ILE A 186 -16.69 -4.07 -11.58
N GLN A 187 -16.37 -3.11 -12.45
CA GLN A 187 -16.79 -3.13 -13.86
C GLN A 187 -16.20 -4.34 -14.61
N GLY A 188 -14.94 -4.69 -14.32
CA GLY A 188 -14.29 -5.86 -14.88
C GLY A 188 -14.76 -7.21 -14.33
N LEU A 189 -15.68 -7.21 -13.35
CA LEU A 189 -16.34 -8.42 -12.82
C LEU A 189 -17.75 -8.61 -13.37
N LEU A 190 -18.35 -7.54 -13.87
CA LEU A 190 -19.71 -7.53 -14.39
C LEU A 190 -19.77 -7.81 -15.90
N HIS A 191 -18.63 -8.03 -16.55
CA HIS A 191 -18.46 -8.29 -17.98
C HIS A 191 -17.59 -9.54 -18.14
#